data_AF-A0AAN6K734-F1
#
_entry.id   AF-A0AAN6K734-F1
#
_cell.length_a   1.000
_cell.length_b   1.000
_cell.length_c   1.000
_cell.angle_alpha   90.00
_cell.angle_beta   90.00
_cell.angle_gamma   90.00
#
_symmetry.space_group_name_H-M   'P 1'
#
loop_
_entity.id
_entity.type
_entity.pdbx_description
1 polymer ?
#
loop_
_entity_poly.entity_id
_entity_poly.type
_entity_poly.pdbx_seq_one_letter_code
_entity_poly.pdbx_strand_id
1 'polypeptide(L)'
;METADKSSTSMGRQQQADLPNRPDEWEIEQGLMGASLPILDQSAPEPRYVKPMEYKPRAYRPREDQAAIDSVGDRDKLFADEREGWAGYVEWEKYPDKKAAAHKILEAHDFPPPPEFQMGPIPGQNPVLEGVRWKQWHTAVGGGLTKFPDISWEAVQKEKHKDMLHLLQFPYNGEPPKRLVTAAEITPNPLHFVRNHGGIPHIAKDKYSLQLDGLVKFPHTFTLDDLMDEARFPRMEKMVTLQCSGTRRIEQINLYAGEGDEMINAPWAEGAIGTANYVGISLKKVIKACGGLVDGGKHLEFYG
;
A
#
# COMPACT_ATOMS: atom_id res chain seq x y z
N MET A 1 -47.91 35.49 9.57
CA MET A 1 -47.55 34.30 8.78
C MET A 1 -46.20 34.58 8.15
N GLU A 2 -45.09 33.95 8.47
CA GLU A 2 -44.73 32.90 9.41
C GLU A 2 -43.19 32.96 9.41
N THR A 3 -42.57 33.23 10.55
CA THR A 3 -41.11 33.28 10.67
C THR A 3 -40.59 31.85 10.66
N ALA A 4 -39.92 31.45 9.57
CA ALA A 4 -39.25 30.16 9.49
C ALA A 4 -38.12 30.11 10.53
N ASP A 5 -38.30 29.23 11.50
CA ASP A 5 -37.35 28.91 12.55
C ASP A 5 -36.11 28.27 11.94
N LYS A 6 -34.99 29.00 11.96
CA LYS A 6 -33.66 28.47 11.60
C LYS A 6 -33.00 27.90 12.86
N SER A 7 -33.54 26.79 13.36
CA SER A 7 -32.97 26.04 14.47
C SER A 7 -32.44 24.67 14.02
N SER A 8 -31.73 24.62 12.88
CA SER A 8 -30.84 23.49 12.61
C SER A 8 -29.47 23.77 13.23
N THR A 9 -29.29 23.40 14.50
CA THR A 9 -27.95 23.36 15.11
C THR A 9 -27.11 22.32 14.38
N SER A 10 -26.17 22.77 13.54
CA SER A 10 -25.15 21.89 12.97
C SER A 10 -24.28 21.35 14.11
N MET A 11 -24.18 20.03 14.23
CA MET A 11 -23.32 19.36 15.18
C MET A 11 -21.86 19.84 15.00
N GLY A 12 -21.14 20.14 16.08
CA GLY A 12 -19.74 20.61 16.00
C GLY A 12 -18.79 19.50 15.51
N ARG A 13 -17.69 19.86 14.83
CA ARG A 13 -16.69 18.90 14.29
C ARG A 13 -16.25 17.84 15.31
N GLN A 14 -16.03 18.22 16.56
CA GLN A 14 -15.66 17.29 17.63
C GLN A 14 -16.80 16.32 17.97
N GLN A 15 -18.04 16.82 18.08
CA GLN A 15 -19.21 15.97 18.32
C GLN A 15 -19.46 14.97 17.17
N GLN A 16 -19.13 15.34 15.93
CA GLN A 16 -19.24 14.45 14.77
C GLN A 16 -18.13 13.37 14.75
N ALA A 17 -16.93 13.70 15.24
CA ALA A 17 -15.81 12.76 15.37
C ALA A 17 -16.05 11.71 16.47
N ASP A 18 -16.77 12.08 17.54
CA ASP A 18 -17.06 11.19 18.67
C ASP A 18 -18.20 10.19 18.38
N LEU A 19 -18.90 10.31 17.25
CA LEU A 19 -19.93 9.36 16.84
C LEU A 19 -19.30 7.98 16.56
N PRO A 20 -19.86 6.88 17.09
CA PRO A 20 -19.39 5.55 16.73
C PRO A 20 -19.61 5.29 15.24
N ASN A 21 -18.68 4.57 14.59
CA ASN A 21 -18.94 4.05 13.25
C ASN A 21 -20.21 3.20 13.28
N ARG A 22 -21.04 3.37 12.26
CA ARG A 22 -22.08 2.38 12.02
C ARG A 22 -21.43 1.06 11.59
N PRO A 23 -22.05 -0.10 11.88
CA PRO A 23 -21.55 -1.38 11.40
C PRO A 23 -21.39 -1.46 9.86
N ASP A 24 -22.15 -0.64 9.14
CA ASP A 24 -22.22 -0.50 7.68
C ASP A 24 -21.52 0.78 7.16
N GLU A 25 -20.70 1.48 7.97
CA GLU A 25 -20.06 2.74 7.53
C GLU A 25 -19.26 2.58 6.23
N TRP A 26 -18.61 1.43 6.06
CA TRP A 26 -17.89 1.08 4.83
C TRP A 26 -18.83 0.92 3.62
N GLU A 27 -20.08 0.48 3.79
CA GLU A 27 -21.09 0.42 2.70
C GLU A 27 -21.43 1.80 2.19
N ILE A 28 -21.54 2.76 3.11
CA ILE A 28 -21.93 4.14 2.81
C ILE A 28 -20.80 4.84 2.06
N GLU A 29 -19.55 4.63 2.51
CA GLU A 29 -18.39 5.32 1.94
C GLU A 29 -17.88 4.70 0.64
N GLN A 30 -18.02 3.38 0.46
CA GLN A 30 -17.49 2.68 -0.72
C GLN A 30 -18.57 2.26 -1.72
N GLY A 31 -19.84 2.21 -1.32
CA GLY A 31 -20.93 1.79 -2.18
C GLY A 31 -20.94 0.28 -2.47
N LEU A 32 -22.12 -0.24 -2.82
CA LEU A 32 -22.37 -1.65 -3.11
C LEU A 32 -22.47 -1.96 -4.61
N MET A 33 -22.34 -0.96 -5.47
CA MET A 33 -22.62 -1.11 -6.90
C MET A 33 -21.33 -1.46 -7.65
N GLY A 34 -21.35 -2.53 -8.45
CA GLY A 34 -20.27 -2.80 -9.40
C GLY A 34 -20.27 -1.79 -10.56
N ALA A 35 -19.28 -1.90 -11.45
CA ALA A 35 -19.19 -1.04 -12.63
C ALA A 35 -20.46 -1.09 -13.48
N SER A 36 -20.93 0.08 -13.90
CA SER A 36 -22.15 0.22 -14.70
C SER A 36 -21.91 0.18 -16.22
N LEU A 37 -20.69 0.49 -16.67
CA LEU A 37 -20.31 0.55 -18.09
C LEU A 37 -19.39 -0.61 -18.48
N PRO A 38 -19.47 -1.09 -19.74
CA PRO A 38 -18.58 -2.13 -20.25
C PRO A 38 -17.12 -1.70 -20.26
N ILE A 39 -16.21 -2.63 -19.96
CA ILE A 39 -14.77 -2.48 -20.24
C ILE A 39 -14.55 -2.55 -21.75
N LEU A 40 -13.68 -1.71 -22.28
CA LEU A 40 -13.16 -1.85 -23.64
C LEU A 40 -11.86 -2.67 -23.60
N ASP A 41 -11.94 -3.95 -23.94
CA ASP A 41 -10.79 -4.83 -24.08
C ASP A 41 -10.09 -4.53 -25.42
N GLN A 42 -8.84 -4.05 -25.34
CA GLN A 42 -7.99 -3.72 -26.48
C GLN A 42 -6.78 -4.67 -26.60
N SER A 43 -6.79 -5.81 -25.89
CA SER A 43 -5.73 -6.82 -25.96
C SER A 43 -5.66 -7.55 -27.31
N ALA A 44 -6.73 -7.46 -28.11
CA ALA A 44 -6.82 -7.97 -29.47
C ALA A 44 -6.78 -6.82 -30.51
N PRO A 45 -6.40 -7.10 -31.78
CA PRO A 45 -6.38 -6.08 -32.84
C PRO A 45 -7.69 -5.34 -33.06
N GLU A 46 -8.82 -5.97 -32.75
CA GLU A 46 -10.16 -5.38 -32.78
C GLU A 46 -10.68 -5.21 -31.35
N PRO A 47 -10.99 -3.98 -30.91
CA PRO A 47 -11.52 -3.73 -29.56
C PRO A 47 -12.84 -4.45 -29.31
N ARG A 48 -13.02 -4.98 -28.09
CA ARG A 48 -14.23 -5.69 -27.67
C ARG A 48 -14.82 -5.07 -26.42
N TYR A 49 -16.13 -4.84 -26.42
CA TYR A 49 -16.84 -4.42 -25.22
C TYR A 49 -17.15 -5.63 -24.33
N VAL A 50 -16.56 -5.66 -23.13
CA VAL A 50 -16.84 -6.64 -22.08
C VAL A 50 -17.82 -6.01 -21.11
N LYS A 51 -19.08 -6.43 -21.16
CA LYS A 51 -20.11 -5.95 -20.22
C LYS A 51 -19.75 -6.34 -18.78
N PRO A 52 -20.09 -5.51 -17.78
CA PRO A 52 -20.04 -5.93 -16.38
C PRO A 52 -20.90 -7.17 -16.25
N MET A 53 -20.27 -8.30 -15.97
CA MET A 53 -20.98 -9.55 -15.71
C MET A 53 -21.04 -9.74 -14.20
N GLU A 54 -22.14 -10.33 -13.73
CA GLU A 54 -22.16 -10.97 -12.42
C GLU A 54 -20.93 -11.90 -12.34
N TYR A 55 -19.96 -11.55 -11.50
CA TYR A 55 -18.74 -12.34 -11.35
C TYR A 55 -19.14 -13.73 -10.88
N LYS A 56 -19.09 -14.70 -11.80
CA LYS A 56 -19.20 -16.12 -11.48
C LYS A 56 -17.78 -16.61 -11.34
N PRO A 57 -17.27 -16.83 -10.11
CA PRO A 57 -15.94 -17.37 -9.94
C PRO A 57 -15.84 -18.63 -10.78
N ARG A 58 -14.94 -18.64 -11.78
CA ARG A 58 -14.58 -19.91 -12.41
C ARG A 58 -14.10 -20.82 -11.30
N ALA A 59 -14.48 -22.10 -11.36
CA ALA A 59 -13.98 -23.08 -10.41
C ALA A 59 -12.45 -23.08 -10.48
N TYR A 60 -11.83 -22.40 -9.51
CA TYR A 60 -10.39 -22.37 -9.35
C TYR A 60 -9.98 -23.74 -8.83
N ARG A 61 -9.15 -24.42 -9.62
CA ARG A 61 -8.53 -25.68 -9.23
C ARG A 61 -7.03 -25.39 -9.10
N PRO A 62 -6.51 -25.22 -7.88
CA PRO A 62 -5.10 -24.98 -7.69
C PRO A 62 -4.32 -26.15 -8.30
N ARG A 63 -3.29 -25.83 -9.07
CA ARG A 63 -2.28 -26.78 -9.53
C ARG A 63 -0.96 -26.35 -8.94
N GLU A 64 -0.20 -27.32 -8.46
CA GLU A 64 1.19 -27.13 -8.06
C GLU A 64 2.05 -28.18 -8.79
N ASP A 65 3.07 -27.72 -9.49
CA ASP A 65 4.10 -28.60 -10.07
C ASP A 65 5.19 -28.85 -9.03
N GLN A 66 4.95 -29.85 -8.18
CA GLN A 66 5.86 -30.17 -7.07
C GLN A 66 7.28 -30.48 -7.55
N ALA A 67 7.44 -31.14 -8.70
CA ALA A 67 8.76 -31.44 -9.24
C ALA A 67 9.52 -30.17 -9.65
N ALA A 68 8.83 -29.21 -10.27
CA ALA A 68 9.42 -27.91 -10.58
C ALA A 68 9.79 -27.13 -9.31
N ILE A 69 8.93 -27.15 -8.29
CA ILE A 69 9.19 -26.50 -6.99
C ILE A 69 10.38 -27.14 -6.30
N ASP A 70 10.41 -28.47 -6.14
CA ASP A 70 11.49 -29.18 -5.44
C ASP A 70 12.85 -28.99 -6.13
N SER A 71 12.85 -28.79 -7.46
CA SER A 71 14.08 -28.57 -8.22
C SER A 71 14.82 -27.26 -7.91
N VAL A 72 14.18 -26.30 -7.22
CA VAL A 72 14.83 -25.05 -6.79
C VAL A 72 15.65 -25.20 -5.51
N GLY A 73 15.48 -26.33 -4.81
CA GLY A 73 16.16 -26.62 -3.56
C GLY A 73 15.45 -26.04 -2.33
N ASP A 74 16.25 -25.80 -1.28
CA ASP A 74 15.75 -25.37 0.04
C ASP A 74 15.35 -23.89 0.03
N ARG A 75 14.05 -23.65 -0.15
CA ARG A 75 13.44 -22.30 -0.21
C ARG A 75 13.67 -21.49 1.07
N ASP A 76 13.67 -22.13 2.23
CA ASP A 76 13.84 -21.44 3.51
C ASP A 76 15.26 -20.90 3.69
N LYS A 77 16.25 -21.55 3.07
CA LYS A 77 17.61 -21.03 2.97
C LYS A 77 17.76 -20.01 1.84
N LEU A 78 17.12 -20.25 0.70
CA LEU A 78 17.27 -19.41 -0.49
C LEU A 78 16.66 -18.02 -0.29
N PHE A 79 15.54 -17.95 0.42
CA PHE A 79 14.78 -16.72 0.71
C PHE A 79 14.75 -16.41 2.21
N ALA A 80 15.82 -16.76 2.94
CA ALA A 80 16.02 -16.32 4.31
C ALA A 80 16.18 -14.80 4.38
N ASP A 81 15.86 -14.19 5.52
CA ASP A 81 16.16 -12.79 5.78
C ASP A 81 17.68 -12.53 5.67
N GLU A 82 18.07 -11.59 4.82
CA GLU A 82 19.48 -11.41 4.46
C GLU A 82 20.17 -10.28 5.22
N ARG A 83 19.39 -9.38 5.82
CA ARG A 83 19.89 -8.23 6.57
C ARG A 83 19.60 -8.39 8.05
N GLU A 84 20.65 -8.34 8.85
CA GLU A 84 20.52 -8.36 10.32
C GLU A 84 19.61 -7.21 10.79
N GLY A 85 18.61 -7.55 11.60
CA GLY A 85 17.64 -6.59 12.12
C GLY A 85 16.59 -6.13 11.11
N TRP A 86 16.54 -6.72 9.92
CA TRP A 86 15.45 -6.56 8.97
C TRP A 86 14.61 -7.84 8.94
N ALA A 87 13.29 -7.70 8.87
CA ALA A 87 12.39 -8.82 8.62
C ALA A 87 11.65 -8.64 7.29
N GLY A 88 11.58 -9.72 6.50
CA GLY A 88 10.96 -9.75 5.19
C GLY A 88 11.83 -9.18 4.06
N TYR A 89 13.14 -9.04 4.26
CA TYR A 89 14.05 -8.52 3.25
C TYR A 89 14.82 -9.64 2.55
N VAL A 90 14.50 -9.82 1.26
CA VAL A 90 15.22 -10.67 0.32
C VAL A 90 15.81 -9.78 -0.76
N GLU A 91 17.11 -9.94 -1.04
CA GLU A 91 17.80 -9.13 -2.06
C GLU A 91 17.62 -9.79 -3.42
N TRP A 92 16.92 -9.11 -4.33
CA TRP A 92 16.60 -9.63 -5.65
C TRP A 92 17.58 -9.19 -6.73
N GLU A 93 18.12 -7.98 -6.61
CA GLU A 93 18.84 -7.34 -7.71
C GLU A 93 20.31 -7.78 -7.76
N LYS A 94 20.90 -8.10 -6.61
CA LYS A 94 22.27 -8.65 -6.55
C LYS A 94 22.34 -10.16 -6.80
N TYR A 95 21.21 -10.86 -6.72
CA TYR A 95 21.15 -12.32 -6.78
C TYR A 95 20.17 -12.79 -7.88
N PRO A 96 20.55 -12.68 -9.17
CA PRO A 96 19.66 -13.03 -10.29
C PRO A 96 19.18 -14.49 -10.25
N ASP A 97 19.98 -15.41 -9.72
CA ASP A 97 19.59 -16.82 -9.56
C ASP A 97 18.46 -16.99 -8.54
N LYS A 98 18.42 -16.19 -7.47
CA LYS A 98 17.30 -16.18 -6.50
C LYS A 98 16.03 -15.67 -7.18
N LYS A 99 16.14 -14.59 -7.96
CA LYS A 99 15.03 -14.03 -8.73
C LYS A 99 14.48 -15.05 -9.73
N ALA A 100 15.35 -15.77 -10.43
CA ALA A 100 14.97 -16.84 -11.35
C ALA A 100 14.31 -18.03 -10.63
N ALA A 101 14.81 -18.42 -9.44
CA ALA A 101 14.20 -19.47 -8.63
C ALA A 101 12.81 -19.08 -8.13
N ALA A 102 12.64 -17.85 -7.61
CA ALA A 102 11.33 -17.34 -7.22
C ALA A 102 10.36 -17.31 -8.41
N HIS A 103 10.81 -16.86 -9.58
CA HIS A 103 10.02 -16.87 -10.80
C HIS A 103 9.56 -18.29 -11.17
N LYS A 104 10.47 -19.27 -11.18
CA LYS A 104 10.16 -20.67 -11.45
C LYS A 104 9.15 -21.25 -10.45
N ILE A 105 9.27 -20.90 -9.16
CA ILE A 105 8.30 -21.30 -8.14
C ILE A 105 6.92 -20.72 -8.46
N LEU A 106 6.83 -19.42 -8.78
CA LEU A 106 5.57 -18.78 -9.07
C LEU A 106 4.91 -19.34 -10.35
N GLU A 107 5.69 -19.62 -11.40
CA GLU A 107 5.20 -20.28 -12.63
C GLU A 107 4.73 -21.72 -12.39
N ALA A 108 5.23 -22.39 -11.35
CA ALA A 108 4.83 -23.74 -10.99
C ALA A 108 3.48 -23.81 -10.24
N HIS A 109 2.87 -22.66 -9.93
CA HIS A 109 1.58 -22.58 -9.26
C HIS A 109 0.53 -21.93 -10.17
N ASP A 110 -0.65 -22.54 -10.24
CA ASP A 110 -1.85 -21.81 -10.65
C ASP A 110 -2.39 -21.09 -9.43
N PHE A 111 -2.33 -19.76 -9.40
CA PHE A 111 -2.92 -18.94 -8.35
C PHE A 111 -4.38 -18.58 -8.69
N PRO A 112 -5.21 -18.20 -7.69
CA PRO A 112 -6.57 -17.76 -7.95
C PRO A 112 -6.57 -16.64 -9.00
N PRO A 113 -7.49 -16.67 -9.98
CA PRO A 113 -7.66 -15.54 -10.87
C PRO A 113 -7.96 -14.34 -9.98
N PRO A 114 -7.35 -13.17 -10.22
CA PRO A 114 -7.35 -12.09 -9.25
C PRO A 114 -8.79 -11.82 -8.75
N PRO A 115 -9.12 -12.27 -7.52
CA PRO A 115 -10.51 -12.39 -7.10
C PRO A 115 -11.12 -11.05 -6.69
N GLU A 116 -10.31 -10.00 -6.63
CA GLU A 116 -10.67 -8.69 -6.11
C GLU A 116 -11.08 -7.65 -7.17
N PHE A 117 -11.30 -8.08 -8.42
CA PHE A 117 -11.63 -7.16 -9.52
C PHE A 117 -13.08 -6.66 -9.47
N GLN A 118 -13.25 -5.40 -9.85
CA GLN A 118 -14.44 -4.56 -9.72
C GLN A 118 -15.58 -4.89 -10.71
N MET A 119 -15.59 -6.11 -11.23
CA MET A 119 -16.65 -6.59 -12.11
C MET A 119 -17.93 -6.95 -11.31
N GLY A 120 -17.79 -7.15 -10.00
CA GLY A 120 -18.89 -7.38 -9.06
C GLY A 120 -19.04 -6.24 -8.03
N PRO A 121 -20.07 -6.32 -7.17
CA PRO A 121 -20.24 -5.39 -6.06
C PRO A 121 -19.03 -5.45 -5.11
N ILE A 122 -18.68 -4.32 -4.51
CA ILE A 122 -17.60 -4.26 -3.52
C ILE A 122 -18.01 -5.07 -2.28
N PRO A 123 -17.09 -5.91 -1.74
CA PRO A 123 -17.43 -6.80 -0.64
C PRO A 123 -17.95 -6.09 0.60
N GLY A 124 -18.80 -6.85 1.27
CA GLY A 124 -19.61 -6.43 2.39
C GLY A 124 -18.87 -6.28 3.73
N GLN A 125 -17.58 -5.93 3.75
CA GLN A 125 -16.70 -6.26 4.87
C GLN A 125 -15.54 -5.28 5.06
N ASN A 126 -14.93 -5.36 6.24
CA ASN A 126 -13.70 -4.64 6.60
C ASN A 126 -12.71 -5.64 7.23
N PRO A 127 -11.63 -6.06 6.56
CA PRO A 127 -11.12 -5.54 5.30
C PRO A 127 -11.98 -5.85 4.07
N VAL A 128 -12.01 -4.91 3.13
CA VAL A 128 -12.79 -4.99 1.89
C VAL A 128 -12.21 -6.08 0.98
N LEU A 129 -10.89 -6.03 0.79
CA LEU A 129 -10.14 -7.01 0.02
C LEU A 129 -9.05 -7.63 0.90
N GLU A 130 -8.94 -8.96 0.90
CA GLU A 130 -7.92 -9.64 1.71
C GLU A 130 -6.54 -9.69 1.03
N GLY A 131 -6.49 -9.61 -0.31
CA GLY A 131 -5.26 -9.76 -1.07
C GLY A 131 -4.71 -11.20 -1.07
N VAL A 132 -5.61 -12.18 -1.20
CA VAL A 132 -5.30 -13.62 -1.04
C VAL A 132 -4.18 -14.05 -1.98
N ARG A 133 -4.23 -13.61 -3.24
CA ARG A 133 -3.23 -13.96 -4.27
C ARG A 133 -1.82 -13.53 -3.86
N TRP A 134 -1.65 -12.31 -3.34
CA TRP A 134 -0.34 -11.79 -2.90
C TRP A 134 0.20 -12.56 -1.70
N LYS A 135 -0.67 -12.92 -0.73
CA LYS A 135 -0.28 -13.76 0.40
C LYS A 135 0.19 -15.15 -0.06
N GLN A 136 -0.49 -15.72 -1.05
CA GLN A 136 -0.11 -17.00 -1.63
C GLN A 136 1.23 -16.92 -2.38
N TRP A 137 1.54 -15.81 -3.05
CA TRP A 137 2.87 -15.62 -3.65
C TRP A 137 3.98 -15.66 -2.61
N HIS A 138 3.80 -14.95 -1.49
CA HIS A 138 4.77 -14.95 -0.39
C HIS A 138 4.92 -16.34 0.23
N THR A 139 3.81 -17.04 0.40
CA THR A 139 3.80 -18.43 0.90
C THR A 139 4.48 -19.39 -0.05
N ALA A 140 4.24 -19.27 -1.36
CA ALA A 140 4.80 -20.13 -2.39
C ALA A 140 6.32 -19.98 -2.49
N VAL A 141 6.82 -18.73 -2.51
CA VAL A 141 8.25 -18.45 -2.55
C VAL A 141 8.96 -19.00 -1.31
N GLY A 142 8.41 -18.80 -0.11
CA GLY A 142 8.93 -19.42 1.12
C GLY A 142 9.89 -18.53 1.91
N GLY A 143 10.58 -19.11 2.90
CA GLY A 143 11.54 -18.41 3.73
C GLY A 143 10.94 -17.27 4.57
N GLY A 144 11.70 -16.17 4.71
CA GLY A 144 11.31 -15.00 5.50
C GLY A 144 10.04 -14.31 4.98
N LEU A 145 9.72 -14.49 3.70
CA LEU A 145 8.56 -13.87 3.06
C LEU A 145 7.23 -14.45 3.55
N THR A 146 7.21 -15.72 3.98
CA THR A 146 5.98 -16.42 4.41
C THR A 146 5.21 -15.68 5.50
N LYS A 147 5.93 -15.05 6.44
CA LYS A 147 5.35 -14.33 7.59
C LYS A 147 5.10 -12.85 7.31
N PHE A 148 5.60 -12.34 6.19
CA PHE A 148 5.61 -10.91 5.91
C PHE A 148 4.20 -10.31 5.82
N PRO A 149 3.19 -11.00 5.23
CA PRO A 149 1.81 -10.52 5.27
C PRO A 149 1.22 -10.40 6.68
N ASP A 150 1.43 -11.40 7.52
CA ASP A 150 0.86 -11.45 8.88
C ASP A 150 1.49 -10.38 9.77
N ILE A 151 2.82 -10.27 9.76
CA ILE A 151 3.56 -9.25 10.51
C ILE A 151 3.13 -7.83 10.08
N SER A 152 2.94 -7.61 8.78
CA SER A 152 2.43 -6.34 8.26
C SER A 152 1.03 -6.02 8.79
N TRP A 153 0.15 -7.02 8.84
CA TRP A 153 -1.21 -6.85 9.34
C TRP A 153 -1.24 -6.59 10.85
N GLU A 154 -0.42 -7.29 11.64
CA GLU A 154 -0.28 -7.06 13.07
C GLU A 154 0.17 -5.61 13.38
N ALA A 155 1.12 -5.07 12.61
CA ALA A 155 1.57 -3.69 12.75
C ALA A 155 0.42 -2.70 12.53
N VAL A 156 -0.41 -2.94 11.51
CA VAL A 156 -1.59 -2.12 11.22
C VAL A 156 -2.60 -2.16 12.35
N GLN A 157 -2.94 -3.35 12.85
CA GLN A 157 -3.92 -3.50 13.93
C GLN A 157 -3.46 -2.81 15.22
N LYS A 158 -2.15 -2.75 15.45
CA LYS A 158 -1.55 -2.06 16.60
C LYS A 158 -1.54 -0.53 16.46
N GLU A 159 -1.22 -0.01 15.28
CA GLU A 159 -0.96 1.42 15.10
C GLU A 159 -2.16 2.23 14.60
N LYS A 160 -3.11 1.58 13.93
CA LYS A 160 -4.23 2.27 13.29
C LYS A 160 -5.46 2.31 14.16
N HIS A 161 -6.23 3.36 13.93
CA HIS A 161 -7.47 3.59 14.65
C HIS A 161 -8.45 2.44 14.37
N LYS A 162 -9.19 2.01 15.39
CA LYS A 162 -10.17 0.90 15.28
C LYS A 162 -11.26 1.12 14.21
N ASP A 163 -11.54 2.39 13.89
CA ASP A 163 -12.57 2.79 12.91
C ASP A 163 -12.00 2.95 11.50
N MET A 164 -10.72 2.65 11.27
CA MET A 164 -10.09 2.72 9.96
C MET A 164 -10.78 1.79 8.95
N LEU A 165 -10.96 2.28 7.72
CA LEU A 165 -11.46 1.47 6.62
C LEU A 165 -10.27 0.75 5.96
N HIS A 166 -10.19 -0.57 6.12
CA HIS A 166 -9.12 -1.40 5.57
C HIS A 166 -9.50 -1.86 4.16
N LEU A 167 -9.13 -1.09 3.15
CA LEU A 167 -9.47 -1.37 1.75
C LEU A 167 -8.77 -2.61 1.20
N LEU A 168 -7.51 -2.81 1.57
CA LEU A 168 -6.73 -3.99 1.23
C LEU A 168 -5.97 -4.45 2.46
N GLN A 169 -6.10 -5.72 2.83
CA GLN A 169 -5.36 -6.27 3.98
C GLN A 169 -3.88 -6.49 3.64
N PHE A 170 -3.58 -7.03 2.44
CA PHE A 170 -2.20 -7.21 1.98
C PHE A 170 -2.02 -7.01 0.47
N PRO A 171 -1.07 -6.16 0.03
CA PRO A 171 -0.36 -5.17 0.82
C PRO A 171 -1.33 -4.16 1.47
N TYR A 172 -1.07 -3.74 2.70
CA TYR A 172 -2.05 -2.96 3.44
C TYR A 172 -2.36 -1.61 2.78
N ASN A 173 -3.64 -1.33 2.56
CA ASN A 173 -4.12 -0.01 2.16
C ASN A 173 -5.39 0.33 2.96
N GLY A 174 -5.43 1.52 3.55
CA GLY A 174 -6.59 1.94 4.35
C GLY A 174 -6.70 3.44 4.51
N GLU A 175 -7.94 3.90 4.66
CA GLU A 175 -8.32 5.30 4.81
C GLU A 175 -9.22 5.54 6.03
N PRO A 176 -9.15 6.72 6.66
CA PRO A 176 -10.08 7.10 7.71
C PRO A 176 -11.48 7.30 7.12
N PRO A 177 -12.53 6.94 7.88
CA PRO A 177 -13.88 7.38 7.56
C PRO A 177 -13.94 8.90 7.34
N LYS A 178 -14.83 9.35 6.45
CA LYS A 178 -15.01 10.76 6.09
C LYS A 178 -15.23 11.66 7.30
N ARG A 179 -15.98 11.19 8.30
CA ARG A 179 -16.21 11.93 9.56
C ARG A 179 -14.91 12.15 10.35
N LEU A 180 -13.95 11.24 10.25
CA LEU A 180 -12.68 11.28 10.99
C LEU A 180 -11.59 12.00 10.21
N VAL A 181 -11.55 11.87 8.88
CA VAL A 181 -10.56 12.59 8.05
C VAL A 181 -10.76 14.11 8.09
N THR A 182 -12.00 14.56 8.26
CA THR A 182 -12.37 15.99 8.30
C THR A 182 -12.52 16.56 9.72
N ALA A 183 -12.27 15.75 10.76
CA ALA A 183 -12.46 16.14 12.15
C ALA A 183 -11.51 17.25 12.61
N ALA A 184 -10.28 17.28 12.07
CA ALA A 184 -9.24 18.23 12.44
C ALA A 184 -8.40 18.63 11.21
N GLU A 185 -7.71 19.78 11.30
CA GLU A 185 -6.81 20.27 10.24
C GLU A 185 -5.54 19.43 10.12
N ILE A 186 -5.06 18.87 11.23
CA ILE A 186 -3.94 17.93 11.28
C ILE A 186 -4.52 16.55 11.60
N THR A 187 -4.34 15.60 10.70
CA THR A 187 -4.82 14.23 10.84
C THR A 187 -4.00 13.49 11.90
N PRO A 188 -4.62 12.93 12.95
CA PRO A 188 -3.89 12.12 13.93
C PRO A 188 -3.19 10.92 13.27
N ASN A 189 -2.00 10.53 13.73
CA ASN A 189 -1.21 9.42 13.13
C ASN A 189 -1.99 8.09 12.96
N PRO A 190 -2.82 7.65 13.95
CA PRO A 190 -3.64 6.45 13.78
C PRO A 190 -4.71 6.55 12.68
N LEU A 191 -5.04 7.76 12.25
CA LEU A 191 -6.03 8.08 11.21
C LEU A 191 -5.39 8.54 9.89
N HIS A 192 -4.09 8.79 9.85
CA HIS A 192 -3.42 9.10 8.60
C HIS A 192 -3.48 7.90 7.66
N PHE A 193 -4.01 8.10 6.45
CA PHE A 193 -4.16 7.04 5.45
C PHE A 193 -2.82 6.33 5.18
N VAL A 194 -2.89 5.06 4.78
CA VAL A 194 -1.71 4.25 4.44
C VAL A 194 -1.89 3.64 3.07
N ARG A 195 -0.92 3.85 2.19
CA ARG A 195 -0.82 3.18 0.89
C ARG A 195 0.48 2.38 0.84
N ASN A 196 0.40 1.06 0.90
CA ASN A 196 1.55 0.18 0.67
C ASN A 196 1.44 -0.59 -0.66
N HIS A 197 2.59 -0.80 -1.31
CA HIS A 197 2.72 -1.66 -2.50
C HIS A 197 3.24 -3.07 -2.16
N GLY A 198 3.75 -3.26 -0.95
CA GLY A 198 4.26 -4.54 -0.43
C GLY A 198 4.00 -4.65 1.07
N GLY A 199 4.69 -5.58 1.73
CA GLY A 199 4.66 -5.65 3.20
C GLY A 199 5.39 -4.47 3.86
N ILE A 200 5.13 -4.31 5.15
CA ILE A 200 5.72 -3.25 5.98
C ILE A 200 7.07 -3.75 6.49
N PRO A 201 8.20 -3.12 6.12
CA PRO A 201 9.51 -3.56 6.59
C PRO A 201 9.68 -3.26 8.08
N HIS A 202 10.09 -4.27 8.84
CA HIS A 202 10.47 -4.11 10.25
C HIS A 202 11.98 -4.00 10.33
N ILE A 203 12.47 -2.81 10.68
CA ILE A 203 13.90 -2.47 10.70
C ILE A 203 14.29 -2.07 12.12
N ALA A 204 15.24 -2.78 12.71
CA ALA A 204 15.85 -2.40 13.98
C ALA A 204 16.55 -1.05 13.83
N LYS A 205 16.32 -0.15 14.79
CA LYS A 205 16.77 1.25 14.74
C LYS A 205 18.27 1.38 14.45
N ASP A 206 19.09 0.57 15.13
CA ASP A 206 20.55 0.53 15.03
C ASP A 206 21.06 -0.14 13.74
N LYS A 207 20.18 -0.81 12.99
CA LYS A 207 20.47 -1.46 11.71
C LYS A 207 19.92 -0.69 10.50
N TYR A 208 19.21 0.42 10.73
CA TYR A 208 18.79 1.31 9.66
C TYR A 208 19.98 2.03 9.04
N SER A 209 19.99 2.12 7.71
CA SER A 209 20.94 2.93 6.98
C SER A 209 20.32 3.55 5.73
N LEU A 210 20.75 4.76 5.39
CA LEU A 210 20.45 5.45 4.13
C LEU A 210 21.72 5.56 3.30
N GLN A 211 21.73 4.96 2.11
CA GLN A 211 22.82 5.10 1.14
C GLN A 211 22.49 6.23 0.14
N LEU A 212 23.43 7.15 -0.07
CA LEU A 212 23.40 8.11 -1.18
C LEU A 212 24.61 7.84 -2.09
N ASP A 213 24.32 7.38 -3.31
CA ASP A 213 25.31 7.05 -4.33
C ASP A 213 24.95 7.66 -5.71
N GLY A 214 25.44 7.06 -6.79
CA GLY A 214 25.26 7.60 -8.14
C GLY A 214 26.11 8.86 -8.38
N LEU A 215 25.47 9.91 -8.90
CA LEU A 215 26.14 11.15 -9.33
C LEU A 215 26.38 12.13 -8.17
N VAL A 216 27.05 11.68 -7.12
CA VAL A 216 27.56 12.50 -6.02
C VAL A 216 29.08 12.37 -5.90
N LYS A 217 29.75 13.43 -5.40
CA LYS A 217 31.21 13.46 -5.33
C LYS A 217 31.79 12.37 -4.41
N PHE A 218 31.13 12.13 -3.28
CA PHE A 218 31.53 11.16 -2.27
C PHE A 218 30.33 10.33 -1.83
N PRO A 219 30.05 9.19 -2.50
CA PRO A 219 29.01 8.26 -2.06
C PRO A 219 29.20 7.88 -0.60
N HIS A 220 28.10 7.82 0.15
CA HIS A 220 28.16 7.58 1.60
C HIS A 220 26.91 6.87 2.10
N THR A 221 27.09 6.05 3.14
CA THR A 221 26.02 5.38 3.86
C THR A 221 25.92 5.97 5.25
N PHE A 222 24.76 6.52 5.59
CA PHE A 222 24.47 7.13 6.89
C PHE A 222 23.68 6.15 7.76
N THR A 223 24.09 5.99 9.02
CA THR A 223 23.25 5.32 10.04
C THR A 223 22.11 6.24 10.48
N LEU A 224 21.10 5.72 11.18
CA LEU A 224 20.06 6.60 11.73
C LEU A 224 20.64 7.62 12.72
N ASP A 225 21.62 7.24 13.53
CA ASP A 225 22.27 8.15 14.49
C ASP A 225 23.04 9.27 13.78
N ASP A 226 23.69 8.99 12.63
CA ASP A 226 24.29 10.03 11.79
C ASP A 226 23.27 11.06 11.33
N LEU A 227 22.08 10.61 10.91
CA LEU A 227 21.00 11.47 10.42
C LEU A 227 20.30 12.23 11.56
N MET A 228 20.30 11.68 12.78
CA MET A 228 19.72 12.30 13.98
C MET A 228 20.65 13.33 14.64
N ASP A 229 21.94 13.37 14.28
CA ASP A 229 22.89 14.36 14.78
C ASP A 229 22.56 15.76 14.28
N GLU A 230 21.95 16.57 15.14
CA GLU A 230 21.53 17.94 14.82
C GLU A 230 22.69 18.91 14.55
N ALA A 231 23.91 18.60 15.00
CA ALA A 231 25.09 19.40 14.68
C ALA A 231 25.44 19.29 13.17
N ARG A 232 25.17 18.13 12.56
CA ARG A 232 25.36 17.88 11.13
C ARG A 232 24.11 18.22 10.34
N PHE A 233 22.95 17.77 10.83
CA PHE A 233 21.67 17.88 10.17
C PHE A 233 20.61 18.51 11.09
N PRO A 234 20.58 19.86 11.18
CA PRO A 234 19.55 20.56 11.93
C PRO A 234 18.14 20.14 11.50
N ARG A 235 17.28 19.89 12.48
CA ARG A 235 15.89 19.50 12.25
C ARG A 235 15.12 20.62 11.56
N MET A 236 14.19 20.20 10.72
CA MET A 236 13.23 21.07 10.06
C MET A 236 11.85 20.46 10.16
N GLU A 237 10.87 21.33 10.37
CA GLU A 237 9.45 20.95 10.47
C GLU A 237 8.68 21.54 9.29
N LYS A 238 7.81 20.74 8.69
CA LYS A 238 6.91 21.14 7.61
C LYS A 238 5.54 20.49 7.80
N MET A 239 4.50 21.31 7.81
CA MET A 239 3.12 20.82 7.66
C MET A 239 2.88 20.48 6.19
N VAL A 240 2.54 19.23 5.91
CA VAL A 240 2.35 18.72 4.54
C VAL A 240 1.07 17.91 4.49
N THR A 241 0.28 18.15 3.44
CA THR A 241 -0.81 17.27 3.04
C THR A 241 -0.31 16.28 1.99
N LEU A 242 -0.44 15.00 2.26
CA LEU A 242 -0.24 13.94 1.27
C LEU A 242 -1.60 13.48 0.76
N GLN A 243 -1.70 13.27 -0.54
CA GLN A 243 -2.91 12.78 -1.20
C GLN A 243 -2.53 11.65 -2.16
N CYS A 244 -3.23 10.52 -2.07
CA CYS A 244 -3.05 9.44 -3.03
C CYS A 244 -3.58 9.86 -4.40
N SER A 245 -2.87 9.55 -5.48
CA SER A 245 -3.39 9.72 -6.84
C SER A 245 -4.66 8.89 -7.10
N GLY A 246 -4.90 7.85 -6.29
CA GLY A 246 -6.11 7.05 -6.32
C GLY A 246 -7.28 7.58 -5.48
N THR A 247 -7.16 8.75 -4.83
CA THR A 247 -8.27 9.32 -4.04
C THR A 247 -9.54 9.43 -4.88
N ARG A 248 -10.70 8.99 -4.35
CA ARG A 248 -12.01 8.93 -5.03
C ARG A 248 -12.09 7.97 -6.21
N ARG A 249 -11.16 7.01 -6.32
CA ARG A 249 -11.20 6.00 -7.38
C ARG A 249 -12.51 5.24 -7.40
N ILE A 250 -13.18 5.07 -6.26
CA ILE A 250 -14.49 4.43 -6.18
C ILE A 250 -15.53 4.97 -7.18
N GLU A 251 -15.48 6.28 -7.47
CA GLU A 251 -16.37 6.92 -8.42
C GLU A 251 -16.08 6.51 -9.86
N GLN A 252 -14.79 6.34 -10.20
CA GLN A 252 -14.38 5.76 -11.47
C GLN A 252 -14.82 4.31 -11.56
N ILE A 253 -14.60 3.52 -10.51
CA ILE A 253 -14.89 2.09 -10.43
C ILE A 253 -16.36 1.80 -10.68
N ASN A 254 -17.25 2.58 -10.06
CA ASN A 254 -18.70 2.46 -10.23
C ASN A 254 -19.16 2.75 -11.66
N LEU A 255 -18.37 3.51 -12.43
CA LEU A 255 -18.64 3.78 -13.84
C LEU A 255 -17.98 2.72 -14.72
N TYR A 256 -16.69 2.50 -14.57
CA TYR A 256 -15.88 1.57 -15.36
C TYR A 256 -15.06 0.70 -14.42
N ALA A 257 -15.05 -0.61 -14.64
CA ALA A 257 -14.24 -1.55 -13.87
C ALA A 257 -12.74 -1.42 -14.23
N GLY A 258 -12.15 -0.29 -13.87
CA GLY A 258 -10.71 0.00 -13.93
C GLY A 258 -9.99 -0.27 -15.25
N GLU A 259 -8.67 -0.14 -15.21
CA GLU A 259 -7.79 -0.83 -16.14
C GLU A 259 -7.68 -2.27 -15.62
N GLY A 260 -7.89 -3.28 -16.48
CA GLY A 260 -7.78 -4.70 -16.13
C GLY A 260 -6.35 -5.17 -15.82
N ASP A 261 -5.52 -4.30 -15.24
CA ASP A 261 -4.13 -4.56 -14.90
C ASP A 261 -4.03 -5.42 -13.63
N GLU A 262 -3.09 -6.34 -13.59
CA GLU A 262 -2.93 -7.40 -12.58
C GLU A 262 -2.79 -6.90 -11.13
N MET A 263 -2.55 -5.60 -10.93
CA MET A 263 -2.33 -4.97 -9.64
C MET A 263 -3.65 -4.48 -9.02
N ILE A 264 -3.99 -4.97 -7.81
CA ILE A 264 -5.18 -4.50 -7.08
C ILE A 264 -5.11 -2.98 -6.90
N ASN A 265 -6.12 -2.31 -7.43
CA ASN A 265 -6.41 -0.92 -7.12
C ASN A 265 -7.38 -0.87 -5.94
N ALA A 266 -6.90 -0.46 -4.77
CA ALA A 266 -7.76 -0.25 -3.62
C ALA A 266 -8.91 0.73 -3.98
N PRO A 267 -10.17 0.40 -3.61
CA PRO A 267 -11.36 1.19 -3.93
C PRO A 267 -11.48 2.42 -3.04
N TRP A 268 -10.53 3.35 -3.16
CA TRP A 268 -10.50 4.55 -2.33
C TRP A 268 -11.75 5.41 -2.51
N ALA A 269 -12.38 5.75 -1.39
CA ALA A 269 -13.33 6.83 -1.25
C ALA A 269 -12.59 8.17 -1.10
N GLU A 270 -13.07 9.09 -0.26
CA GLU A 270 -12.48 10.43 -0.14
C GLU A 270 -11.35 10.53 0.91
N GLY A 271 -11.08 9.47 1.68
CA GLY A 271 -10.20 9.48 2.84
C GLY A 271 -8.71 9.19 2.55
N ALA A 272 -8.33 8.91 1.30
CA ALA A 272 -6.93 8.70 0.88
C ALA A 272 -6.06 9.99 0.87
N ILE A 273 -6.25 10.83 1.89
CA ILE A 273 -5.64 12.14 2.08
C ILE A 273 -5.40 12.36 3.58
N GLY A 274 -4.30 13.03 3.93
CA GLY A 274 -3.98 13.35 5.32
C GLY A 274 -2.96 14.47 5.43
N THR A 275 -3.06 15.24 6.51
CA THR A 275 -2.16 16.37 6.81
C THR A 275 -1.42 16.11 8.11
N ALA A 276 -0.09 16.22 8.10
CA ALA A 276 0.75 16.02 9.27
C ALA A 276 1.91 17.02 9.34
N ASN A 277 2.44 17.22 10.55
CA ASN A 277 3.70 17.92 10.77
C ASN A 277 4.86 16.92 10.65
N TYR A 278 5.62 17.04 9.58
CA TYR A 278 6.80 16.22 9.32
C TYR A 278 8.04 16.90 9.91
N VAL A 279 8.69 16.23 10.86
CA VAL A 279 10.00 16.61 11.38
C VAL A 279 11.05 15.72 10.74
N GLY A 280 12.07 16.33 10.14
CA GLY A 280 13.15 15.60 9.50
C GLY A 280 14.35 16.51 9.23
N ILE A 281 15.16 16.11 8.26
CA ILE A 281 16.37 16.82 7.86
C ILE A 281 16.33 17.22 6.39
N SER A 282 17.16 18.18 6.00
CA SER A 282 17.22 18.64 4.62
C SER A 282 17.97 17.64 3.73
N LEU A 283 17.29 17.09 2.72
CA LEU A 283 17.93 16.27 1.68
C LEU A 283 19.11 17.00 0.98
N LYS A 284 18.99 18.32 0.79
CA LYS A 284 20.07 19.15 0.27
C LYS A 284 21.32 19.12 1.16
N LYS A 285 21.17 19.03 2.49
CA LYS A 285 22.31 18.89 3.40
C LYS A 285 22.93 17.50 3.33
N VAL A 286 22.13 16.44 3.18
CA VAL A 286 22.63 15.08 2.95
C VAL A 286 23.47 15.02 1.67
N ILE A 287 22.97 15.57 0.56
CA ILE A 287 23.72 15.67 -0.70
C ILE A 287 25.02 16.48 -0.55
N LYS A 288 25.00 17.58 0.21
CA LYS A 288 26.21 18.36 0.49
C LYS A 288 27.22 17.60 1.33
N ALA A 289 26.78 16.76 2.27
CA ALA A 289 27.67 15.90 3.05
C ALA A 289 28.39 14.88 2.14
N CYS A 290 27.75 14.46 1.05
CA CYS A 290 28.35 13.67 -0.04
C CYS A 290 29.13 14.51 -1.06
N GLY A 291 29.47 15.77 -0.74
CA GLY A 291 30.27 16.65 -1.61
C GLY A 291 29.52 17.27 -2.80
N GLY A 292 28.19 17.14 -2.85
CA GLY A 292 27.34 17.70 -3.91
C GLY A 292 27.12 16.76 -5.10
N LEU A 293 26.14 17.11 -5.94
CA LEU A 293 25.91 16.43 -7.21
C LEU A 293 27.06 16.72 -8.19
N VAL A 294 27.41 15.73 -9.00
CA VAL A 294 28.43 15.82 -10.06
C VAL A 294 27.83 15.52 -11.43
N ASP A 295 28.59 15.77 -12.49
CA ASP A 295 28.29 15.39 -13.88
C ASP A 295 26.91 15.81 -14.40
N GLY A 296 26.39 16.91 -13.86
CA GLY A 296 25.11 17.47 -14.28
C GLY A 296 23.89 16.63 -13.87
N GLY A 297 23.97 15.84 -12.79
CA GLY A 297 22.84 15.08 -12.25
C GLY A 297 21.57 15.92 -12.07
N LYS A 298 20.45 15.47 -12.66
CA LYS A 298 19.18 16.22 -12.73
C LYS A 298 18.03 15.61 -11.92
N HIS A 299 18.16 14.34 -11.56
CA HIS A 299 17.12 13.56 -10.92
C HIS A 299 17.69 12.89 -9.66
N LEU A 300 16.80 12.65 -8.70
CA LEU A 300 17.06 11.82 -7.54
C LEU A 300 16.06 10.67 -7.60
N GLU A 301 16.57 9.46 -7.44
CA GLU A 301 15.77 8.26 -7.37
C GLU A 301 15.79 7.75 -5.92
N PHE A 302 14.63 7.33 -5.41
CA PHE A 302 14.48 6.87 -4.05
C PHE A 302 14.04 5.40 -4.07
N TYR A 303 14.83 4.55 -3.41
CA TYR A 303 14.54 3.13 -3.20
C TYR A 303 14.18 2.92 -1.74
N GLY A 304 13.02 2.30 -1.50
CA GLY A 304 12.49 1.99 -0.18
C GLY A 304 12.53 0.50 0.12
#